data_AF-A0A956G9V9-F1
#
_entry.id   AF-A0A956G9V9-F1
#
_cell.length_a   1.000
_cell.length_b   1.000
_cell.length_c   1.000
_cell.angle_alpha   90.00
_cell.angle_beta   90.00
_cell.angle_gamma   90.00
#
_symmetry.space_group_name_H-M   'P 1'
#
loop_
_entity.id
_entity.type
_entity.pdbx_description
1 polymer ?
#
loop_
_entity_poly.entity_id
_entity_poly.type
_entity_poly.pdbx_seq_one_letter_code
_entity_poly.pdbx_strand_id
1 'polypeptide(L)'
;MMLENRYGLYALDIYRVSLDFYRELLGVIERVGNDHVTRQGKRAAESVLLNIGEAHPARGADRARRFQVAFSEASECTVVIDILELRGDVAAEQLARLRELNRRQGAMLRRLSHRR
;
A
#
# COMPACT_ATOMS: atom_id res chain seq x y z
N MET A 1 -7.40 -15.69 8.71
CA MET A 1 -6.89 -15.16 10.00
C MET A 1 -7.33 -13.71 10.13
N MET A 2 -8.36 -13.42 10.93
CA MET A 2 -8.73 -12.04 11.25
C MET A 2 -7.63 -11.48 12.15
N LEU A 3 -6.87 -10.52 11.64
CA LEU A 3 -5.89 -9.82 12.44
C LEU A 3 -6.65 -9.00 13.49
N GLU A 4 -6.48 -9.38 14.75
CA GLU A 4 -7.14 -8.81 15.92
C GLU A 4 -6.98 -7.28 15.97
N ASN A 5 -8.04 -6.56 16.34
CA ASN A 5 -8.05 -5.10 16.49
C ASN A 5 -7.20 -4.65 17.70
N ARG A 6 -5.88 -4.80 17.63
CA ARG A 6 -4.96 -4.27 18.63
C ARG A 6 -4.82 -2.77 18.38
N TYR A 7 -5.36 -1.96 19.31
CA TYR A 7 -5.23 -0.50 19.37
C TYR A 7 -6.05 0.35 18.37
N GLY A 8 -7.09 -0.19 17.71
CA GLY A 8 -7.98 0.59 16.85
C GLY A 8 -7.48 0.82 15.43
N LEU A 9 -6.29 0.31 15.08
CA LEU A 9 -5.69 0.48 13.74
C LEU A 9 -6.56 -0.14 12.63
N TYR A 10 -7.19 -1.29 12.91
CA TYR A 10 -8.12 -1.96 11.99
C TYR A 10 -9.38 -1.16 11.68
N ALA A 11 -9.75 -0.19 12.52
CA ALA A 11 -10.88 0.69 12.25
C ALA A 11 -10.58 1.67 11.11
N LEU A 12 -9.31 1.95 10.81
CA LEU A 12 -8.93 2.82 9.71
C LEU A 12 -9.21 2.14 8.35
N ASP A 13 -10.08 2.74 7.54
CA ASP A 13 -10.35 2.26 6.18
C ASP A 13 -9.07 2.17 5.35
N ILE A 14 -8.19 3.19 5.46
CA ILE A 14 -6.92 3.21 4.76
C ILE A 14 -6.06 1.99 5.10
N TYR A 15 -6.00 1.58 6.37
CA TYR A 15 -5.22 0.44 6.79
C TYR A 15 -5.75 -0.87 6.19
N ARG A 16 -7.09 -1.05 6.19
CA ARG A 16 -7.73 -2.23 5.58
C ARG A 16 -7.49 -2.29 4.07
N VAL A 17 -7.62 -1.17 3.36
CA VAL A 17 -7.36 -1.12 1.92
C VAL A 17 -5.88 -1.41 1.61
N SER A 18 -4.95 -0.87 2.40
CA SER A 18 -3.51 -1.15 2.23
C SER A 18 -3.16 -2.61 2.52
N LEU A 19 -3.84 -3.26 3.49
CA LEU A 19 -3.67 -4.69 3.73
C LEU A 19 -4.20 -5.54 2.57
N ASP A 20 -5.34 -5.18 2.00
CA ASP A 20 -5.87 -5.86 0.83
C ASP A 20 -4.96 -5.69 -0.39
N PHE A 21 -4.39 -4.49 -0.58
CA PHE A 21 -3.37 -4.25 -1.60
C PHE A 21 -2.15 -5.15 -1.39
N TYR A 22 -1.59 -5.16 -0.18
CA TYR A 22 -0.41 -5.96 0.14
C TYR A 22 -0.68 -7.46 -0.05
N ARG A 23 -1.86 -7.95 0.33
CA ARG A 23 -2.26 -9.35 0.09
C ARG A 23 -2.30 -9.70 -1.39
N GLU A 24 -2.89 -8.84 -2.22
CA GLU A 24 -2.93 -9.06 -3.68
C GLU A 24 -1.51 -9.04 -4.26
N LEU A 25 -0.67 -8.10 -3.82
CA LEU A 25 0.71 -8.01 -4.25
C LEU A 25 1.49 -9.28 -3.88
N LEU A 26 1.35 -9.80 -2.66
CA LEU A 26 1.99 -11.05 -2.25
C LEU A 26 1.60 -12.23 -3.16
N GLY A 27 0.33 -12.33 -3.57
CA GLY A 27 -0.11 -13.36 -4.52
C GLY A 27 0.52 -13.21 -5.90
N VAL A 28 0.78 -11.97 -6.34
CA VAL A 28 1.56 -11.72 -7.57
C VAL A 28 3.03 -12.13 -7.39
N ILE A 29 3.67 -11.76 -6.27
CA ILE A 29 5.07 -12.09 -6.00
C ILE A 29 5.28 -13.61 -5.92
N GLU A 30 4.34 -14.34 -5.30
CA GLU A 30 4.39 -15.80 -5.21
C GLU A 30 4.40 -16.45 -6.60
N ARG A 31 3.68 -15.87 -7.57
CA ARG A 31 3.59 -16.39 -8.94
C ARG A 31 4.76 -15.95 -9.83
N VAL A 32 5.09 -14.67 -9.80
CA VAL A 32 6.10 -14.05 -10.68
C VAL A 32 7.52 -14.31 -10.19
N GLY A 33 7.68 -14.57 -8.89
CA GLY A 33 8.97 -14.78 -8.27
C GLY A 33 9.54 -13.51 -7.63
N ASN A 34 10.60 -13.71 -6.85
CA ASN A 34 11.18 -12.69 -5.98
C ASN A 34 12.40 -12.00 -6.63
N ASP A 35 12.16 -11.21 -7.68
CA ASP A 35 13.18 -10.47 -8.42
C ASP A 35 13.44 -9.07 -7.82
N HIS A 36 14.12 -8.20 -8.55
CA HIS A 36 14.34 -6.83 -8.08
C HIS A 36 13.05 -6.01 -7.97
N VAL A 37 12.16 -6.09 -8.97
CA VAL A 37 10.93 -5.29 -9.06
C VAL A 37 9.93 -5.73 -8.00
N THR A 38 9.72 -7.04 -7.84
CA THR A 38 8.81 -7.56 -6.82
C THR A 38 9.31 -7.28 -5.39
N ARG A 39 10.62 -7.32 -5.15
CA ARG A 39 11.20 -6.87 -3.86
C ARG A 39 11.00 -5.38 -3.61
N GLN A 40 11.15 -4.52 -4.61
CA GLN A 40 10.86 -3.10 -4.46
C GLN A 40 9.39 -2.86 -4.13
N GLY A 41 8.47 -3.48 -4.88
CA GLY A 41 7.03 -3.38 -4.61
C GLY A 41 6.67 -3.85 -3.20
N LYS A 42 7.23 -4.98 -2.76
CA LYS A 42 7.00 -5.50 -1.41
C LYS A 42 7.45 -4.52 -0.34
N ARG A 43 8.67 -3.96 -0.49
CA ARG A 43 9.22 -2.99 0.47
C ARG A 43 8.41 -1.70 0.52
N ALA A 44 8.00 -1.17 -0.62
CA ALA A 44 7.16 0.03 -0.67
C ALA A 44 5.80 -0.21 0.00
N ALA A 45 5.15 -1.33 -0.30
CA ALA A 45 3.87 -1.70 0.32
C ALA A 45 3.97 -1.92 1.84
N GLU A 46 5.06 -2.53 2.32
CA GLU A 46 5.36 -2.64 3.76
C GLU A 46 5.56 -1.26 4.39
N SER A 47 6.29 -0.36 3.73
CA SER A 47 6.50 1.01 4.18
C SER A 47 5.18 1.79 4.31
N VAL A 48 4.23 1.59 3.38
CA VAL A 48 2.87 2.15 3.48
C VAL A 48 2.20 1.69 4.78
N LEU A 49 2.18 0.38 5.05
CA LEU A 49 1.53 -0.18 6.24
C LEU A 49 2.17 0.30 7.54
N LEU A 50 3.50 0.34 7.60
CA LEU A 50 4.26 0.81 8.76
C LEU A 50 3.98 2.29 9.05
N ASN A 51 4.04 3.15 8.03
CA ASN A 51 3.77 4.57 8.20
C ASN A 51 2.31 4.85 8.60
N ILE A 52 1.33 4.07 8.11
CA ILE A 52 -0.07 4.16 8.60
C ILE A 52 -0.15 3.78 10.08
N GLY A 53 0.53 2.70 10.49
CA GLY A 53 0.60 2.26 11.87
C GLY A 53 1.20 3.31 12.80
N GLU A 54 2.27 3.96 12.37
CA GLU A 54 2.93 5.03 13.12
C GLU A 54 2.11 6.33 13.14
N ALA A 55 1.39 6.64 12.06
CA ALA A 55 0.52 7.81 11.97
C ALA A 55 -0.72 7.71 12.88
N HIS A 56 -1.16 6.51 13.22
CA HIS A 56 -2.37 6.27 14.01
C HIS A 56 -2.34 6.91 15.41
N PRO A 57 -1.33 6.65 16.26
CA PRO A 57 -1.20 7.32 17.55
C PRO A 57 -0.65 8.76 17.45
N ALA A 58 0.04 9.10 16.35
CA ALA A 58 0.65 10.42 16.16
C ALA A 58 -0.39 11.55 16.09
N ARG A 59 0.08 12.80 16.22
CA ARG A 59 -0.73 14.02 16.17
C ARG A 59 -0.03 15.12 15.37
N GLY A 60 -0.81 16.09 14.89
CA GLY A 60 -0.31 17.29 14.20
C GLY A 60 0.62 16.98 13.02
N ALA A 61 1.72 17.73 12.95
CA ALA A 61 2.65 17.68 11.82
C ALA A 61 3.32 16.31 11.60
N ASP A 62 3.65 15.56 12.67
CA ASP A 62 4.26 14.23 12.50
C ASP A 62 3.27 13.25 11.86
N ARG A 63 2.00 13.28 12.29
CA ARG A 63 0.94 12.46 11.67
C ARG A 63 0.78 12.75 10.19
N ALA A 64 0.70 14.03 9.81
CA ALA A 64 0.59 14.44 8.42
C ALA A 64 1.81 13.99 7.59
N ARG A 65 3.02 14.15 8.16
CA ARG A 65 4.27 13.72 7.53
C ARG A 65 4.30 12.21 7.27
N ARG A 66 3.89 11.36 8.22
CA ARG A 66 3.84 9.89 8.01
C ARG A 66 2.89 9.50 6.88
N PHE A 67 1.70 10.12 6.81
CA PHE A 67 0.81 9.89 5.67
C PHE A 67 1.38 10.39 4.35
N GLN A 68 2.16 11.47 4.36
CA GLN A 68 2.87 11.94 3.17
C GLN A 68 3.93 10.93 2.70
N VAL A 69 4.69 10.33 3.63
CA VAL A 69 5.64 9.26 3.30
C VAL A 69 4.90 8.06 2.71
N ALA A 70 3.86 7.57 3.39
CA ALA A 70 3.03 6.48 2.86
C ALA A 70 2.44 6.80 1.47
N PHE A 71 2.05 8.04 1.20
CA PHE A 71 1.57 8.44 -0.13
C PHE A 71 2.67 8.34 -1.21
N SER A 72 3.90 8.75 -0.90
CA SER A 72 5.04 8.58 -1.80
C SER A 72 5.32 7.10 -2.09
N GLU A 73 5.29 6.25 -1.06
CA GLU A 73 5.49 4.79 -1.18
C GLU A 73 4.38 4.11 -2.03
N ALA A 74 3.13 4.56 -1.89
CA ALA A 74 2.04 4.12 -2.76
C ALA A 74 2.23 4.58 -4.22
N SER A 75 2.92 5.71 -4.44
CA SER A 75 3.27 6.17 -5.78
C SER A 75 4.35 5.27 -6.40
N GLU A 76 5.33 4.80 -5.62
CA GLU A 76 6.30 3.78 -6.07
C GLU A 76 5.61 2.47 -6.43
N CYS A 77 4.60 2.06 -5.66
CA CYS A 77 3.80 0.88 -5.99
C CYS A 77 3.11 0.99 -7.36
N THR A 78 2.72 2.19 -7.80
CA THR A 78 2.17 2.40 -9.15
C THR A 78 3.20 2.04 -10.22
N VAL A 79 4.44 2.50 -10.05
CA VAL A 79 5.53 2.22 -11.01
C VAL A 79 5.82 0.71 -11.07
N VAL A 80 5.78 0.02 -9.93
CA VAL A 80 5.94 -1.44 -9.90
C VAL A 80 4.83 -2.14 -10.68
N ILE A 81 3.58 -1.73 -10.52
CA ILE A 81 2.44 -2.29 -11.27
C ILE A 81 2.63 -2.06 -12.77
N ASP A 82 3.05 -0.86 -13.17
CA ASP A 82 3.30 -0.54 -14.58
C ASP A 82 4.41 -1.43 -15.17
N ILE A 83 5.49 -1.69 -14.43
CA ILE A 83 6.55 -2.61 -14.87
C ILE A 83 6.03 -4.05 -15.00
N LEU A 84 5.26 -4.53 -14.02
CA LEU A 84 4.67 -5.88 -14.06
C LEU A 84 3.73 -6.07 -15.26
N GLU A 85 2.97 -5.04 -15.62
CA GLU A 85 2.13 -5.04 -16.82
C GLU A 85 2.96 -5.09 -18.10
N LEU A 86 3.99 -4.25 -18.21
CA LEU A 86 4.86 -4.21 -19.38
C LEU A 86 5.60 -5.53 -19.64
N ARG A 87 5.88 -6.29 -18.58
CA ARG A 87 6.49 -7.63 -18.69
C ARG A 87 5.50 -8.71 -19.10
N GLY A 88 4.19 -8.47 -18.94
CA GLY A 88 3.16 -9.49 -19.15
C GLY A 88 3.14 -10.57 -18.07
N ASP A 89 3.74 -10.30 -16.91
CA ASP A 89 3.91 -11.29 -15.83
C ASP A 89 2.61 -11.57 -15.05
N VAL A 90 1.59 -10.72 -15.22
CA VAL A 90 0.39 -10.68 -14.37
C VAL A 90 -0.86 -10.62 -15.23
N ALA A 91 -1.87 -11.42 -14.87
CA ALA A 91 -3.18 -11.42 -15.53
C ALA A 91 -3.87 -10.05 -15.41
N ALA A 92 -4.64 -9.69 -16.43
CA ALA A 92 -5.31 -8.40 -16.53
C ALA A 92 -6.26 -8.12 -15.33
N GLU A 93 -6.94 -9.14 -14.83
CA GLU A 93 -7.86 -9.03 -13.69
C GLU A 93 -7.11 -8.67 -12.40
N GLN A 94 -5.93 -9.25 -12.19
CA GLN A 94 -5.10 -8.97 -11.02
C GLN A 94 -4.43 -7.60 -11.13
N LEU A 95 -3.99 -7.20 -12.33
CA LEU A 95 -3.50 -5.85 -12.57
C LEU A 95 -4.58 -4.81 -12.27
N ALA A 96 -5.80 -5.03 -12.75
CA ALA A 96 -6.94 -4.17 -12.46
C ALA A 96 -7.22 -4.09 -10.95
N ARG A 97 -7.14 -5.22 -10.23
CA ARG A 97 -7.32 -5.26 -8.78
C ARG A 97 -6.23 -4.50 -8.03
N LEU A 98 -4.96 -4.69 -8.40
CA LEU A 98 -3.83 -3.95 -7.84
C LEU A 98 -3.96 -2.46 -8.07
N ARG A 99 -4.26 -2.04 -9.31
CA ARG A 99 -4.48 -0.63 -9.69
C ARG A 99 -5.59 -0.01 -8.86
N GLU A 100 -6.73 -0.68 -8.72
CA GLU A 100 -7.87 -0.14 -7.97
C GLU A 100 -7.56 0.01 -6.48
N LEU A 101 -6.96 -1.01 -5.86
CA LEU A 101 -6.56 -0.93 -4.45
C LEU A 101 -5.50 0.15 -4.23
N ASN A 102 -4.48 0.22 -5.10
CA ASN A 102 -3.42 1.23 -4.99
C ASN A 102 -3.96 2.66 -5.16
N ARG A 103 -4.85 2.87 -6.13
CA ARG A 103 -5.54 4.14 -6.37
C ARG A 103 -6.36 4.56 -5.15
N ARG A 104 -7.12 3.63 -4.55
CA ARG A 104 -7.92 3.90 -3.35
C ARG A 104 -7.05 4.29 -2.16
N GLN A 105 -5.99 3.53 -1.84
CA GLN A 105 -5.11 3.89 -0.74
C GLN A 105 -4.39 5.23 -1.01
N GLY A 106 -3.89 5.46 -2.22
CA GLY A 106 -3.23 6.71 -2.59
C GLY A 106 -4.13 7.93 -2.41
N ALA A 107 -5.40 7.85 -2.83
CA ALA A 107 -6.37 8.93 -2.64
C ALA A 107 -6.65 9.23 -1.16
N MET A 108 -6.78 8.19 -0.33
CA MET A 108 -6.98 8.35 1.11
C MET A 108 -5.74 8.94 1.79
N LEU A 109 -4.54 8.44 1.47
CA LEU A 109 -3.27 8.91 2.01
C LEU A 109 -3.02 10.38 1.66
N ARG A 110 -3.25 10.77 0.40
CA ARG A 110 -3.14 12.16 -0.05
C ARG A 110 -4.05 13.08 0.74
N ARG A 111 -5.30 12.66 0.99
CA ARG A 111 -6.24 13.46 1.80
C ARG A 111 -5.78 13.58 3.24
N LEU A 112 -5.21 12.52 3.82
CA LEU A 112 -4.73 12.47 5.20
C LEU A 112 -3.42 13.23 5.41
N SER A 113 -2.55 13.32 4.39
CA SER A 113 -1.29 14.06 4.47
C SER A 113 -1.46 15.58 4.48
N HIS A 114 -2.63 16.08 4.05
CA HIS A 114 -2.95 17.51 4.00
C HIS A 114 -3.92 17.96 5.11
N ARG A 115 -4.48 17.03 5.89
CA ARG A 115 -5.29 17.39 7.07
C ARG A 115 -4.38 17.77 8.22
N ARG A 116 -4.42 19.05 8.63
CA ARG A 116 -3.81 19.54 9.86
C ARG A 116 -4.68 19.21 11.06
#